data_AF-A0AAD2H586-F1
#
_entry.id   AF-A0AAD2H586-F1
#
_cell.length_a   1.000
_cell.length_b   1.000
_cell.length_c   1.000
_cell.angle_alpha   90.00
_cell.angle_beta   90.00
_cell.angle_gamma   90.00
#
_symmetry.space_group_name_H-M   'P 1'
#
loop_
_entity.id
_entity.type
_entity.pdbx_description
1 polymer ?
#
loop_
_entity_poly.entity_id
_entity_poly.type
_entity_poly.pdbx_seq_one_letter_code
_entity_poly.pdbx_strand_id
1 'polypeptide(L)'
;MSRADEEQADKGEVEKSQSDEFQTDQTDESQSDVSQTDGSHADEAHADEAHLERERASGNKLWSVYISEAQNYDQGLIEGWRSEMDGLLIFAGLFSGVVTTFIIDSYKTLNPDSGSQTVVLLSQTVALLSQISHQLANMDNGTAVTDALPPAAPFSPPISSIICNVPWFTSLALSLSSALVATLVKQWAREYQHRTTMFSSISIRSRVYMYLYYGLRRFNMHLVVGIPPLLLHASLVLFFAGLVAFLVPVNVIIFAVLIKYHLSRWMS
;
A
#
# COMPACT_ATOMS: atom_id res chain seq x y z
N MET A 1 48.24 16.06 -4.13
CA MET A 1 47.96 16.80 -2.88
C MET A 1 46.45 16.88 -2.70
N SER A 2 45.85 15.82 -2.15
CA SER A 2 44.50 15.88 -1.58
C SER A 2 44.66 15.59 -0.09
N ARG A 3 44.18 16.51 0.74
CA ARG A 3 44.38 16.61 2.19
C ARG A 3 43.72 15.47 3.00
N ALA A 4 43.32 14.39 2.35
CA ALA A 4 42.61 13.26 2.96
C ALA A 4 43.52 12.03 3.19
N ASP A 5 44.67 11.93 2.52
CA ASP A 5 45.58 10.78 2.67
C ASP A 5 46.58 10.96 3.84
N GLU A 6 46.70 12.17 4.40
CA GLU A 6 47.64 12.48 5.50
C GLU A 6 47.01 12.27 6.90
N GLU A 7 45.67 12.13 6.99
CA GLU A 7 44.95 11.95 8.27
C GLU A 7 44.73 10.47 8.64
N GLN A 8 45.04 9.52 7.74
CA GLN A 8 44.94 8.09 8.02
C GLN A 8 46.27 7.44 8.47
N ALA A 9 47.41 8.12 8.29
CA ALA A 9 48.68 7.64 8.81
C ALA A 9 48.83 7.90 10.33
N ASP A 10 48.28 9.01 10.82
CA ASP A 10 48.43 9.45 12.21
C ASP A 10 47.57 8.63 13.22
N LYS A 11 46.45 8.05 12.78
CA LYS A 11 45.63 7.18 13.64
C LYS A 11 46.17 5.75 13.80
N GLY A 12 47.08 5.32 12.93
CA GLY A 12 47.72 4.00 13.03
C GLY A 12 48.87 3.95 14.03
N GLU A 13 49.42 5.10 14.42
CA GLU A 13 50.63 5.19 15.26
C GLU A 13 50.30 5.40 16.74
N VAL A 14 49.12 5.95 17.07
CA VAL A 14 48.70 6.21 18.46
C VAL A 14 48.19 4.94 19.16
N GLU A 15 47.59 3.98 18.46
CA GLU A 15 47.09 2.74 19.10
C GLU A 15 48.19 1.70 19.36
N LYS A 16 49.37 1.88 18.74
CA LYS A 16 50.51 0.97 18.94
C LYS A 16 51.35 1.33 20.17
N SER A 17 51.27 2.58 20.65
CA SER A 17 52.07 3.03 21.81
C SER A 17 51.44 2.74 23.17
N GLN A 18 50.18 2.28 23.23
CA GLN A 18 49.48 2.02 24.50
C GLN A 18 49.48 0.55 24.94
N SER A 19 50.08 -0.36 24.16
CA SER A 19 50.17 -1.79 24.50
C SER A 19 51.50 -2.19 25.16
N ASP A 20 52.51 -1.32 25.15
CA ASP A 20 53.88 -1.66 25.57
C ASP A 20 54.26 -1.16 26.99
N GLU A 21 53.34 -0.54 27.74
CA GLU A 21 53.64 0.07 29.05
C GLU A 21 52.83 -0.53 30.22
N PHE A 22 52.66 -1.84 30.24
CA PHE A 22 52.18 -2.53 31.44
C PHE A 22 52.84 -3.88 31.67
N GLN A 23 54.18 -3.90 31.75
CA GLN A 23 54.87 -4.91 32.55
C GLN A 23 56.35 -4.59 32.76
N THR A 24 56.66 -3.96 33.89
CA THR A 24 57.90 -4.20 34.64
C THR A 24 57.70 -3.73 36.07
N ASP A 25 57.27 -4.64 36.93
CA ASP A 25 57.73 -4.60 38.31
C ASP A 25 58.10 -6.02 38.75
N GLN A 26 59.39 -6.22 38.93
CA GLN A 26 60.01 -7.44 39.43
C GLN A 26 59.99 -7.39 40.94
N THR A 27 59.48 -8.44 41.57
CA THR A 27 59.90 -8.81 42.93
C THR A 27 60.52 -10.21 42.85
N ASP A 28 61.84 -10.25 43.05
CA ASP A 28 62.60 -11.47 43.29
C ASP A 28 62.10 -12.17 44.57
N GLU A 29 61.93 -13.50 44.52
CA GLU A 29 62.84 -14.45 45.18
C GLU A 29 62.18 -15.84 45.33
N SER A 30 63.06 -16.84 45.32
CA SER A 30 62.86 -18.23 45.78
C SER A 30 62.34 -19.24 44.75
N GLN A 31 63.34 -19.75 44.03
CA GLN A 31 63.41 -21.09 43.44
C GLN A 31 63.13 -22.17 44.50
N SER A 32 62.10 -23.00 44.29
CA SER A 32 62.02 -24.34 44.89
C SER A 32 61.24 -25.28 43.97
N ASP A 33 61.87 -26.42 43.69
CA ASP A 33 61.42 -27.66 43.08
C ASP A 33 59.93 -27.81 42.75
N VAL A 34 59.58 -27.93 41.44
CA VAL A 34 58.78 -29.05 40.88
C VAL A 34 59.12 -29.18 39.39
N SER A 35 59.98 -30.12 39.04
CA SER A 35 60.03 -30.69 37.69
C SER A 35 59.10 -31.89 37.63
N GLN A 36 57.94 -31.74 36.98
CA GLN A 36 57.10 -32.75 36.31
C GLN A 36 55.61 -32.37 36.36
N THR A 37 55.18 -31.37 35.57
CA THR A 37 53.76 -31.19 35.17
C THR A 37 53.56 -30.28 33.95
N ASP A 38 54.55 -29.50 33.53
CA ASP A 38 54.34 -28.38 32.58
C ASP A 38 54.01 -28.79 31.12
N GLY A 39 54.46 -29.97 30.66
CA GLY A 39 54.11 -30.48 29.32
C GLY A 39 52.67 -31.00 29.20
N SER A 40 52.08 -31.48 30.31
CA SER A 40 50.74 -32.06 30.31
C SER A 40 49.66 -31.00 30.13
N HIS A 41 49.83 -29.82 30.74
CA HIS A 41 48.86 -28.73 30.64
C HIS A 41 48.88 -28.02 29.29
N ALA A 42 50.04 -27.91 28.63
CA ALA A 42 50.14 -27.35 27.29
C ALA A 42 49.53 -28.28 26.22
N ASP A 43 49.75 -29.60 26.33
CA ASP A 43 49.15 -30.60 25.44
C ASP A 43 47.64 -30.73 25.66
N GLU A 44 47.16 -30.63 26.91
CA GLU A 44 45.72 -30.56 27.22
C GLU A 44 45.07 -29.28 26.67
N ALA A 45 45.70 -28.12 26.84
CA ALA A 45 45.18 -26.85 26.31
C ALA A 45 45.10 -26.85 24.77
N HIS A 46 46.10 -27.42 24.09
CA HIS A 46 46.09 -27.58 22.63
C HIS A 46 45.04 -28.59 22.15
N ALA A 47 44.82 -29.67 22.91
CA ALA A 47 43.76 -30.63 22.61
C ALA A 47 42.35 -30.01 22.79
N ASP A 48 42.17 -29.19 23.82
CA ASP A 48 40.93 -28.46 24.09
C ASP A 48 40.63 -27.42 23.00
N GLU A 49 41.62 -26.64 22.55
CA GLU A 49 41.43 -25.70 21.42
C GLU A 49 41.04 -26.44 20.13
N ALA A 50 41.74 -27.53 19.80
CA ALA A 50 41.43 -28.32 18.60
C ALA A 50 40.03 -28.97 18.67
N HIS A 51 39.57 -29.33 19.87
CA HIS A 51 38.21 -29.84 20.08
C HIS A 51 37.17 -28.75 19.84
N LEU A 52 37.36 -27.56 20.41
CA LEU A 52 36.47 -26.40 20.24
C LEU A 52 36.39 -25.94 18.78
N GLU A 53 37.51 -25.98 18.04
CA GLU A 53 37.51 -25.66 16.61
C GLU A 53 36.71 -26.67 15.78
N ARG A 54 36.80 -27.97 16.09
CA ARG A 54 35.98 -29.00 15.43
C ARG A 54 34.50 -28.80 15.70
N GLU A 55 34.11 -28.53 16.95
CA GLU A 55 32.72 -28.26 17.30
C GLU A 55 32.20 -27.01 16.58
N ARG A 56 32.98 -25.94 16.53
CA ARG A 56 32.63 -24.70 15.82
C ARG A 56 32.50 -24.92 14.31
N ALA A 57 33.40 -25.69 13.70
CA ALA A 57 33.34 -26.04 12.29
C ALA A 57 32.12 -26.91 11.97
N SER A 58 31.79 -27.87 12.84
CA SER A 58 30.59 -28.70 12.73
C SER A 58 29.31 -27.86 12.83
N GLY A 59 29.24 -26.95 13.81
CA GLY A 59 28.14 -26.00 13.97
C GLY A 59 27.98 -25.10 12.75
N ASN A 60 29.07 -24.52 12.25
CA ASN A 60 29.05 -23.68 11.04
C ASN A 60 28.56 -24.45 9.80
N LYS A 61 28.92 -25.72 9.67
CA LYS A 61 28.44 -26.59 8.58
C LYS A 61 26.96 -26.91 8.72
N LEU A 62 26.46 -27.16 9.93
CA LEU A 62 25.02 -27.35 10.16
C LEU A 62 24.23 -26.07 9.83
N TRP A 63 24.71 -24.91 10.28
CA TRP A 63 24.10 -23.62 10.00
C TRP A 63 24.13 -23.27 8.51
N SER A 64 25.21 -23.61 7.80
CA SER A 64 25.28 -23.34 6.36
C SER A 64 24.25 -24.15 5.57
N VAL A 65 24.06 -25.43 5.92
CA VAL A 65 23.02 -26.29 5.32
C VAL A 65 21.62 -25.78 5.65
N TYR A 66 21.35 -25.44 6.92
CA TYR A 66 20.06 -24.88 7.32
C TYR A 66 19.72 -23.58 6.58
N ILE A 67 20.68 -22.64 6.54
CA ILE A 67 20.46 -21.35 5.87
C ILE A 67 20.29 -21.55 4.36
N SER A 68 21.04 -22.45 3.72
CA SER A 68 20.86 -22.70 2.29
C SER A 68 19.47 -23.24 1.98
N GLU A 69 18.96 -24.15 2.79
CA GLU A 69 17.63 -24.72 2.58
C GLU A 69 16.52 -23.69 2.83
N ALA A 70 16.62 -22.95 3.95
CA ALA A 70 15.68 -21.87 4.27
C ALA A 70 15.67 -20.78 3.19
N GLN A 71 16.85 -20.40 2.68
CA GLN A 71 16.98 -19.41 1.62
C GLN A 71 16.31 -19.88 0.32
N ASN A 72 16.51 -21.14 -0.07
CA ASN A 72 15.88 -21.69 -1.28
C ASN A 72 14.35 -21.69 -1.17
N TYR A 73 13.82 -22.11 -0.02
CA TYR A 73 12.39 -22.11 0.26
C TYR A 73 11.80 -20.68 0.25
N ASP A 74 12.40 -19.76 1.01
CA ASP A 74 11.94 -18.39 1.13
C ASP A 74 12.02 -17.64 -0.20
N GLN A 75 13.08 -17.87 -1.00
CA GLN A 75 13.23 -17.24 -2.31
C GLN A 75 12.11 -17.65 -3.27
N GLY A 76 11.74 -18.94 -3.28
CA GLY A 76 10.61 -19.41 -4.09
C GLY A 76 9.29 -18.76 -3.67
N LEU A 77 9.04 -18.69 -2.36
CA LEU A 77 7.82 -18.09 -1.81
C LEU A 77 7.74 -16.59 -2.11
N ILE A 78 8.84 -15.86 -1.89
CA ILE A 78 8.91 -14.41 -2.08
C ILE A 78 8.78 -14.04 -3.56
N GLU A 79 9.40 -14.80 -4.46
CA GLU A 79 9.25 -14.52 -5.90
C GLU A 79 7.81 -14.76 -6.36
N GLY A 80 7.15 -15.81 -5.85
CA GLY A 80 5.73 -16.06 -6.08
C GLY A 80 4.86 -14.88 -5.62
N TRP A 81 5.02 -14.43 -4.38
CA TRP A 81 4.29 -13.27 -3.85
C TRP A 81 4.56 -12.01 -4.65
N ARG A 82 5.82 -11.76 -5.05
CA ARG A 82 6.18 -10.59 -5.83
C ARG A 82 5.50 -10.58 -7.20
N SER A 83 5.50 -11.73 -7.88
CA SER A 83 4.84 -11.91 -9.17
C SER A 83 3.32 -11.70 -9.07
N GLU A 84 2.69 -12.22 -8.00
CA GLU A 84 1.28 -11.99 -7.74
C GLU A 84 0.97 -10.50 -7.51
N MET A 85 1.79 -9.81 -6.70
CA MET A 85 1.66 -8.37 -6.47
C MET A 85 1.85 -7.54 -7.75
N ASP A 86 2.75 -7.95 -8.65
CA ASP A 86 2.93 -7.31 -9.96
C ASP A 86 1.65 -7.38 -10.80
N GLY A 87 1.02 -8.56 -10.87
CA GLY A 87 -0.27 -8.73 -11.54
C GLY A 87 -1.38 -7.87 -10.92
N LEU A 88 -1.46 -7.84 -9.59
CA LEU A 88 -2.45 -7.03 -8.86
C LEU A 88 -2.26 -5.53 -9.09
N LEU A 89 -1.03 -5.03 -9.13
CA LEU A 89 -0.75 -3.61 -9.36
C LEU A 89 -1.15 -3.15 -10.76
N ILE A 90 -0.87 -3.97 -11.78
CA ILE A 90 -1.30 -3.69 -13.15
C ILE A 90 -2.82 -3.66 -13.23
N PHE A 91 -3.48 -4.67 -12.64
CA PHE A 91 -4.94 -4.73 -12.60
C PHE A 91 -5.54 -3.53 -11.86
N ALA A 92 -5.02 -3.19 -10.67
CA ALA A 92 -5.49 -2.07 -9.87
C ALA A 92 -5.36 -0.73 -10.60
N GLY A 93 -4.27 -0.53 -11.36
CA GLY A 93 -4.07 0.64 -12.20
C GLY A 93 -5.08 0.74 -13.34
N LEU A 94 -5.28 -0.36 -14.08
CA LEU A 94 -6.26 -0.42 -15.17
C LEU A 94 -7.68 -0.21 -14.65
N PHE A 95 -8.03 -0.89 -13.56
CA PHE A 95 -9.32 -0.76 -12.90
C PHE A 95 -9.54 0.66 -12.39
N SER A 96 -8.55 1.30 -11.76
CA SER A 96 -8.62 2.71 -11.34
C SER A 96 -8.91 3.64 -12.51
N GLY A 97 -8.28 3.42 -13.67
CA GLY A 97 -8.56 4.15 -14.89
C GLY A 97 -10.02 4.00 -15.34
N VAL A 98 -10.53 2.77 -15.38
CA VAL A 98 -11.94 2.49 -15.72
C VAL A 98 -12.89 3.12 -14.71
N VAL A 99 -12.68 2.96 -13.40
CA VAL A 99 -13.54 3.57 -12.39
C VAL A 99 -13.51 5.11 -12.49
N THR A 100 -12.35 5.70 -12.78
CA THR A 100 -12.20 7.15 -12.95
C THR A 100 -13.03 7.67 -14.12
N THR A 101 -13.12 6.95 -15.25
CA THR A 101 -13.97 7.40 -16.37
C THR A 101 -15.44 7.41 -15.99
N PHE A 102 -15.92 6.38 -15.27
CA PHE A 102 -17.29 6.35 -14.75
C PHE A 102 -17.54 7.45 -13.71
N ILE A 103 -16.57 7.73 -12.82
CA ILE A 103 -16.67 8.86 -11.88
C ILE A 103 -16.78 10.19 -12.63
N ILE A 104 -15.94 10.43 -13.65
CA ILE A 104 -16.02 11.66 -14.46
C ILE A 104 -17.39 11.79 -15.14
N ASP A 105 -17.92 10.70 -15.70
CA ASP A 105 -19.21 10.72 -16.37
C ASP A 105 -20.39 10.90 -15.39
N SER A 106 -20.28 10.28 -14.21
CA SER A 106 -21.17 10.51 -13.07
C SER A 106 -21.21 11.98 -12.65
N TYR A 107 -20.05 12.62 -12.53
CA TYR A 107 -19.95 14.02 -12.15
C TYR A 107 -20.68 14.95 -13.11
N LYS A 108 -20.64 14.66 -14.42
CA LYS A 108 -21.40 15.41 -15.43
C LYS A 108 -22.90 15.24 -15.26
N THR A 109 -23.34 14.11 -14.74
CA THR A 109 -24.76 13.83 -14.48
C THR A 109 -25.22 14.43 -13.15
N LEU A 110 -24.29 14.57 -12.19
CA LEU A 110 -24.55 15.14 -10.85
C LEU A 110 -24.56 16.65 -10.82
N ASN A 111 -23.65 17.27 -11.57
CA ASN A 111 -23.64 18.70 -11.70
C ASN A 111 -24.58 19.04 -12.84
N PRO A 112 -25.73 19.70 -12.60
CA PRO A 112 -26.60 20.10 -13.68
C PRO A 112 -25.76 20.92 -14.66
N ASP A 113 -25.67 20.45 -15.89
CA ASP A 113 -25.08 21.20 -17.00
C ASP A 113 -25.58 22.63 -16.89
N SER A 114 -24.70 23.62 -16.99
CA SER A 114 -25.07 25.03 -16.86
C SER A 114 -26.23 25.38 -17.81
N GLY A 115 -26.39 24.63 -18.91
CA GLY A 115 -27.57 24.65 -19.76
C GLY A 115 -28.88 24.21 -19.07
N SER A 116 -28.90 23.12 -18.30
CA SER A 116 -30.09 22.63 -17.58
C SER A 116 -30.53 23.55 -16.44
N GLN A 117 -29.59 24.14 -15.68
CA GLN A 117 -29.91 25.22 -14.73
C GLN A 117 -30.46 26.45 -15.47
N THR A 118 -29.89 26.81 -16.61
CA THR A 118 -30.38 27.92 -17.43
C THR A 118 -31.79 27.62 -17.95
N VAL A 119 -32.10 26.39 -18.36
CA VAL A 119 -33.46 25.99 -18.80
C VAL A 119 -34.45 26.01 -17.65
N VAL A 120 -34.07 25.56 -16.45
CA VAL A 120 -34.92 25.66 -15.25
C VAL A 120 -35.16 27.12 -14.89
N LEU A 121 -34.11 27.95 -14.84
CA LEU A 121 -34.23 29.38 -14.59
C LEU A 121 -35.05 30.08 -15.68
N LEU A 122 -34.87 29.73 -16.96
CA LEU A 122 -35.66 30.27 -18.06
C LEU A 122 -37.13 29.85 -17.94
N SER A 123 -37.41 28.59 -17.60
CA SER A 123 -38.79 28.12 -17.37
C SER A 123 -39.45 28.85 -16.21
N GLN A 124 -38.70 29.15 -15.13
CA GLN A 124 -39.16 29.98 -14.03
C GLN A 124 -39.41 31.42 -14.47
N THR A 125 -38.52 32.03 -15.26
CA THR A 125 -38.75 33.40 -15.77
C THR A 125 -39.97 33.46 -16.68
N VAL A 126 -40.19 32.46 -17.55
CA VAL A 126 -41.37 32.39 -18.42
C VAL A 126 -42.65 32.22 -17.58
N ALA A 127 -42.62 31.41 -16.52
CA ALA A 127 -43.75 31.28 -15.60
C ALA A 127 -44.05 32.60 -14.88
N LEU A 128 -43.02 33.34 -14.44
CA LEU A 128 -43.18 34.67 -13.83
C LEU A 128 -43.76 35.68 -14.81
N LEU A 129 -43.26 35.73 -16.06
CA LEU A 129 -43.78 36.63 -17.09
C LEU A 129 -45.25 36.31 -17.43
N SER A 130 -45.61 35.03 -17.51
CA SER A 130 -46.99 34.59 -17.72
C SER A 130 -47.91 35.01 -16.58
N GLN A 131 -47.46 34.87 -15.33
CA GLN A 131 -48.22 35.28 -14.16
C GLN A 131 -48.41 36.80 -14.09
N ILE A 132 -47.37 37.59 -14.40
CA ILE A 132 -47.45 39.06 -14.48
C ILE A 132 -48.40 39.48 -15.60
N SER A 133 -48.36 38.82 -16.75
CA SER A 133 -49.29 39.07 -17.86
C SER A 133 -50.74 38.79 -17.48
N HIS A 134 -51.01 37.71 -16.75
CA HIS A 134 -52.35 37.40 -16.24
C HIS A 134 -52.81 38.39 -15.17
N GLN A 135 -51.92 38.85 -14.30
CA GLN A 135 -52.23 39.89 -13.32
C GLN A 135 -52.60 41.21 -14.01
N LEU A 136 -51.83 41.63 -15.02
CA LEU A 136 -52.08 42.85 -15.76
C LEU A 136 -53.38 42.78 -16.58
N ALA A 137 -53.70 41.62 -17.16
CA ALA A 137 -54.97 41.39 -17.85
C ALA A 137 -56.19 41.39 -16.91
N ASN A 138 -56.01 41.03 -15.65
CA ASN A 138 -57.08 41.01 -14.63
C ASN A 138 -57.17 42.30 -13.79
N MET A 139 -56.29 43.29 -14.00
CA MET A 139 -56.33 44.58 -13.29
C MET A 139 -57.60 45.39 -13.59
N ASP A 140 -58.25 45.17 -14.73
CA ASP A 140 -59.51 45.84 -15.08
C ASP A 140 -60.72 45.38 -14.22
N ASN A 141 -60.60 44.30 -13.44
CA ASN A 141 -61.67 43.79 -12.58
C ASN A 141 -61.44 43.98 -11.07
N GLY A 142 -60.51 44.84 -10.66
CA GLY A 142 -60.42 45.37 -9.29
C GLY A 142 -60.01 44.41 -8.16
N THR A 143 -59.69 43.15 -8.43
CA THR A 143 -59.20 42.20 -7.41
C THR A 143 -57.70 41.96 -7.57
N ALA A 144 -56.88 42.67 -6.80
CA ALA A 144 -55.44 42.41 -6.71
C ALA A 144 -55.22 41.10 -5.93
N VAL A 145 -55.00 39.99 -6.65
CA VAL A 145 -54.59 38.72 -6.05
C VAL A 145 -53.07 38.78 -5.83
N THR A 146 -52.64 39.11 -4.62
CA THR A 146 -51.25 38.91 -4.17
C THR A 146 -51.08 37.47 -3.69
N ASP A 147 -51.00 36.52 -4.61
CA ASP A 147 -50.47 35.19 -4.30
C ASP A 147 -48.95 35.29 -4.23
N ALA A 148 -48.42 35.33 -3.01
CA ALA A 148 -46.98 35.30 -2.76
C ALA A 148 -46.40 33.97 -3.25
N LEU A 149 -45.48 34.04 -4.20
CA LEU A 149 -44.75 32.89 -4.74
C LEU A 149 -44.05 32.12 -3.61
N PRO A 150 -44.12 30.77 -3.57
CA PRO A 150 -43.31 29.99 -2.64
C PRO A 150 -41.83 30.29 -2.88
N PRO A 151 -41.00 30.47 -1.83
CA PRO A 151 -39.57 30.64 -2.01
C PRO A 151 -39.00 29.44 -2.77
N ALA A 152 -38.16 29.71 -3.78
CA ALA A 152 -37.49 28.67 -4.55
C ALA A 152 -36.75 27.74 -3.59
N ALA A 153 -37.15 26.47 -3.56
CA ALA A 153 -36.51 25.47 -2.71
C ALA A 153 -35.02 25.40 -3.08
N PRO A 154 -34.09 25.44 -2.10
CA PRO A 154 -32.67 25.30 -2.38
C PRO A 154 -32.45 23.98 -3.11
N PHE A 155 -31.64 24.02 -4.17
CA PHE A 155 -31.28 22.84 -4.95
C PHE A 155 -30.72 21.77 -4.02
N SER A 156 -31.53 20.74 -3.76
CA SER A 156 -31.14 19.57 -3.00
C SER A 156 -30.73 18.51 -4.01
N PRO A 157 -29.43 18.12 -4.07
CA PRO A 157 -29.00 17.12 -5.02
C PRO A 157 -29.77 15.82 -4.75
N PRO A 158 -30.28 15.15 -5.80
CA PRO A 158 -31.09 13.97 -5.63
C PRO A 158 -30.30 12.88 -4.89
N ILE A 159 -30.91 12.28 -3.86
CA ILE A 159 -30.28 11.27 -3.00
C ILE A 159 -29.72 10.08 -3.83
N SER A 160 -30.36 9.77 -4.96
CA SER A 160 -29.90 8.75 -5.93
C SER A 160 -28.49 9.02 -6.46
N SER A 161 -28.15 10.29 -6.70
CA SER A 161 -26.83 10.69 -7.17
C SER A 161 -25.75 10.48 -6.11
N ILE A 162 -26.06 10.71 -4.84
CA ILE A 162 -25.13 10.46 -3.73
C ILE A 162 -24.91 8.95 -3.58
N ILE A 163 -25.99 8.16 -3.64
CA ILE A 163 -25.94 6.69 -3.49
C ILE A 163 -25.15 6.01 -4.61
N CYS A 164 -25.12 6.54 -5.84
CA CYS A 164 -24.30 5.98 -6.93
C CYS A 164 -22.82 6.37 -6.85
N ASN A 165 -22.48 7.55 -6.32
CA ASN A 165 -21.08 7.99 -6.27
C ASN A 165 -20.30 7.33 -5.12
N VAL A 166 -20.94 7.11 -3.98
CA VAL A 166 -20.31 6.42 -2.84
C VAL A 166 -19.70 5.05 -3.21
N PRO A 167 -20.40 4.10 -3.88
CA PRO A 167 -19.83 2.82 -4.27
C PRO A 167 -18.68 2.96 -5.27
N TRP A 168 -18.72 3.94 -6.18
CA TRP A 168 -17.61 4.19 -7.11
C TRP A 168 -16.36 4.74 -6.41
N PHE A 169 -16.51 5.76 -5.58
CA PHE A 169 -15.39 6.30 -4.81
C PHE A 169 -14.80 5.28 -3.83
N THR A 170 -15.66 4.51 -3.15
CA THR A 170 -15.19 3.45 -2.24
C THR A 170 -14.49 2.32 -3.00
N SER A 171 -14.99 1.91 -4.18
CA SER A 171 -14.30 0.95 -5.04
C SER A 171 -12.92 1.45 -5.45
N LEU A 172 -12.81 2.71 -5.88
CA LEU A 172 -11.52 3.33 -6.25
C LEU A 172 -10.56 3.36 -5.05
N ALA A 173 -11.02 3.83 -3.89
CA ALA A 173 -10.22 3.91 -2.67
C ALA A 173 -9.70 2.54 -2.20
N LEU A 174 -10.54 1.49 -2.26
CA LEU A 174 -10.14 0.13 -1.95
C LEU A 174 -9.13 -0.44 -2.95
N SER A 175 -9.27 -0.14 -4.24
CA SER A 175 -8.28 -0.52 -5.26
C SER A 175 -6.92 0.14 -5.00
N LEU A 176 -6.91 1.44 -4.69
CA LEU A 176 -5.68 2.15 -4.35
C LEU A 176 -5.05 1.62 -3.06
N SER A 177 -5.87 1.29 -2.07
CA SER A 177 -5.40 0.68 -0.82
C SER A 177 -4.80 -0.70 -1.06
N SER A 178 -5.41 -1.53 -1.93
CA SER A 178 -4.83 -2.80 -2.38
C SER A 178 -3.46 -2.57 -3.04
N ALA A 179 -3.33 -1.58 -3.93
CA ALA A 179 -2.07 -1.25 -4.58
C ALA A 179 -0.99 -0.77 -3.59
N LEU A 180 -1.36 0.00 -2.57
CA LEU A 180 -0.44 0.43 -1.51
C LEU A 180 0.07 -0.77 -0.71
N VAL A 181 -0.82 -1.67 -0.28
CA VAL A 181 -0.43 -2.87 0.46
C VAL A 181 0.45 -3.79 -0.41
N ALA A 182 0.10 -3.99 -1.68
CA ALA A 182 0.91 -4.75 -2.63
C ALA A 182 2.32 -4.17 -2.79
N THR A 183 2.44 -2.84 -2.84
CA THR A 183 3.74 -2.15 -2.91
C THR A 183 4.56 -2.35 -1.62
N LEU A 184 3.92 -2.29 -0.45
CA LEU A 184 4.60 -2.55 0.84
C LEU A 184 5.12 -4.00 0.91
N VAL A 185 4.32 -4.97 0.48
CA VAL A 185 4.74 -6.38 0.40
C VAL A 185 5.97 -6.52 -0.51
N LYS A 186 5.98 -5.86 -1.67
CA LYS A 186 7.14 -5.87 -2.58
C LYS A 186 8.38 -5.21 -2.00
N GLN A 187 8.22 -4.08 -1.29
CA GLN A 187 9.32 -3.39 -0.62
C GLN A 187 9.93 -4.27 0.47
N TRP A 188 9.08 -4.89 1.30
CA TRP A 188 9.51 -5.83 2.32
C TRP A 188 10.23 -7.05 1.72
N ALA A 189 9.67 -7.65 0.66
CA ALA A 189 10.28 -8.77 -0.06
C ALA A 189 11.69 -8.44 -0.59
N ARG A 190 11.86 -7.25 -1.16
CA ARG A 190 13.15 -6.78 -1.65
C ARG A 190 14.15 -6.59 -0.51
N GLU A 191 13.72 -5.95 0.58
CA GLU A 191 14.58 -5.72 1.74
C GLU A 191 14.98 -7.04 2.41
N TYR A 192 14.07 -8.01 2.48
CA TYR A 192 14.34 -9.37 2.95
C TYR A 192 15.47 -10.00 2.14
N GLN A 193 15.35 -10.01 0.82
CA GLN A 193 16.37 -10.59 -0.06
C GLN A 193 17.70 -9.84 0.02
N HIS A 194 17.67 -8.51 0.15
CA HIS A 194 18.88 -7.71 0.28
C HIS A 194 19.62 -8.02 1.60
N ARG A 195 18.92 -8.03 2.74
CA ARG A 195 19.54 -8.29 4.05
C ARG A 195 20.07 -9.70 4.19
N THR A 196 19.45 -10.67 3.53
CA THR A 196 19.87 -12.08 3.60
C THR A 196 21.06 -12.40 2.70
N THR A 197 21.28 -11.63 1.63
CA THR A 197 22.38 -11.84 0.67
C THR A 197 23.64 -11.01 0.96
N MET A 198 23.55 -9.94 1.77
CA MET A 198 24.65 -9.00 1.98
C MET A 198 25.76 -9.48 2.93
N PHE A 199 25.49 -10.43 3.85
CA PHE A 199 26.47 -10.82 4.88
C PHE A 199 27.30 -12.05 4.49
N SER A 200 28.63 -11.90 4.48
CA SER A 200 29.58 -12.99 4.19
C SER A 200 29.79 -13.96 5.36
N SER A 201 29.65 -13.50 6.61
CA SER A 201 29.82 -14.32 7.80
C SER A 201 28.55 -15.13 8.12
N ILE A 202 28.68 -16.46 8.17
CA ILE A 202 27.58 -17.40 8.52
C ILE A 202 26.94 -17.07 9.87
N SER A 203 27.74 -16.65 10.85
CA SER A 203 27.27 -16.36 12.21
C SER A 203 26.48 -15.06 12.34
N ILE A 204 26.74 -14.09 11.44
CA ILE A 204 25.97 -12.84 11.37
C ILE A 204 24.70 -13.09 10.55
N ARG A 205 24.85 -13.80 9.42
CA ARG A 205 23.75 -14.17 8.54
C ARG A 205 22.68 -14.99 9.28
N SER A 206 23.07 -15.96 10.11
CA SER A 206 22.12 -16.77 10.90
C SER A 206 21.28 -15.92 11.86
N ARG A 207 21.87 -14.92 12.54
CA ARG A 207 21.14 -14.02 13.46
C ARG A 207 20.14 -13.14 12.72
N VAL A 208 20.52 -12.61 11.56
CA VAL A 208 19.64 -11.79 10.73
C VAL A 208 18.46 -12.61 10.22
N TYR A 209 18.72 -13.82 9.70
CA TYR A 209 17.65 -14.75 9.29
C TYR A 209 16.72 -15.10 10.45
N MET A 210 17.24 -15.39 11.64
CA MET A 210 16.44 -15.68 12.82
C MET A 210 15.51 -14.51 13.17
N TYR A 211 16.05 -13.28 13.20
CA TYR A 211 15.27 -12.08 13.49
C TYR A 211 14.17 -11.83 12.43
N LEU A 212 14.51 -11.99 11.15
CA LEU A 212 13.58 -11.83 10.04
C LEU A 212 12.49 -12.90 10.04
N TYR A 213 12.84 -14.15 10.35
CA TYR A 213 11.89 -15.25 10.50
C TYR A 213 10.92 -15.02 11.66
N TYR A 214 11.41 -14.52 12.80
CA TYR A 214 10.54 -14.07 13.88
C TYR A 214 9.63 -12.92 13.46
N GLY A 215 10.13 -11.98 12.64
CA GLY A 215 9.33 -10.93 12.01
C GLY A 215 8.22 -11.49 11.12
N LEU A 216 8.56 -12.41 10.21
CA LEU A 216 7.62 -13.14 9.33
C LEU A 216 6.51 -13.81 10.12
N ARG A 217 6.87 -14.51 11.22
CA ARG A 217 5.93 -15.23 12.07
C ARG A 217 5.10 -14.29 12.95
N ARG A 218 5.69 -13.19 13.43
CA ARG A 218 5.01 -12.20 14.28
C ARG A 218 3.99 -11.37 13.50
N PHE A 219 4.36 -10.93 12.30
CA PHE A 219 3.49 -10.17 11.41
C PHE A 219 2.59 -11.06 10.54
N ASN A 220 2.76 -12.38 10.64
CA ASN A 220 1.99 -13.39 9.92
C ASN A 220 1.87 -13.02 8.43
N MET A 221 3.01 -12.83 7.76
CA MET A 221 3.08 -12.26 6.39
C MET A 221 2.15 -12.95 5.39
N HIS A 222 1.87 -14.24 5.56
CA HIS A 222 0.87 -14.95 4.76
C HIS A 222 -0.52 -14.28 4.78
N LEU A 223 -0.95 -13.73 5.92
CA LEU A 223 -2.19 -12.95 6.00
C LEU A 223 -2.05 -11.63 5.25
N VAL A 224 -0.94 -10.92 5.43
CA VAL A 224 -0.70 -9.61 4.79
C VAL A 224 -0.70 -9.72 3.27
N VAL A 225 -0.07 -10.76 2.72
CA VAL A 225 -0.03 -11.06 1.28
C VAL A 225 -1.43 -11.40 0.74
N GLY A 226 -2.31 -11.97 1.56
CA GLY A 226 -3.70 -12.25 1.20
C GLY A 226 -4.65 -11.04 1.24
N ILE A 227 -4.26 -9.93 1.88
CA ILE A 227 -5.10 -8.72 1.99
C ILE A 227 -5.29 -8.01 0.63
N PRO A 228 -4.25 -7.72 -0.18
CA PRO A 228 -4.41 -7.02 -1.45
C PRO A 228 -5.41 -7.67 -2.41
N PRO A 229 -5.36 -8.99 -2.68
CA PRO A 229 -6.38 -9.66 -3.49
C PRO A 229 -7.79 -9.47 -2.92
N LEU A 230 -7.99 -9.62 -1.61
CA LEU A 230 -9.31 -9.48 -0.98
C LEU A 230 -9.89 -8.07 -1.14
N LEU A 231 -9.08 -7.03 -0.90
CA LEU A 231 -9.49 -5.64 -1.10
C LEU A 231 -9.89 -5.37 -2.56
N LEU A 232 -9.16 -5.96 -3.50
CA LEU A 232 -9.37 -5.79 -4.93
C LEU A 232 -10.65 -6.50 -5.40
N HIS A 233 -10.94 -7.69 -4.90
CA HIS A 233 -12.23 -8.35 -5.14
C HIS A 233 -13.40 -7.57 -4.51
N ALA A 234 -13.25 -7.08 -3.28
CA ALA A 234 -14.27 -6.25 -2.64
C ALA A 234 -14.56 -4.97 -3.44
N SER A 235 -13.50 -4.34 -3.96
CA SER A 235 -13.58 -3.20 -4.86
C SER A 235 -14.35 -3.51 -6.15
N LEU A 236 -14.08 -4.66 -6.79
CA LEU A 236 -14.81 -5.10 -7.98
C LEU A 236 -16.31 -5.29 -7.71
N VAL A 237 -16.66 -5.94 -6.60
CA VAL A 237 -18.07 -6.15 -6.21
C VAL A 237 -18.78 -4.82 -6.00
N LEU A 238 -18.14 -3.86 -5.32
CA LEU A 238 -18.69 -2.51 -5.13
C LEU A 238 -18.84 -1.75 -6.45
N PHE A 239 -17.88 -1.88 -7.36
CA PHE A 239 -17.96 -1.27 -8.68
C PHE A 239 -19.13 -1.82 -9.50
N PHE A 240 -19.33 -3.14 -9.53
CA PHE A 240 -20.48 -3.74 -10.21
C PHE A 240 -21.81 -3.32 -9.57
N ALA A 241 -21.88 -3.23 -8.24
CA ALA A 241 -23.06 -2.72 -7.56
C ALA A 241 -23.38 -1.27 -7.98
N GLY A 242 -22.36 -0.40 -8.05
CA GLY A 242 -22.51 0.96 -8.57
C GLY A 242 -22.91 1.01 -10.05
N LEU A 243 -22.35 0.12 -10.88
CA LEU A 243 -22.68 0.01 -12.30
C LEU A 243 -24.15 -0.37 -12.52
N VAL A 244 -24.66 -1.36 -11.78
CA VAL A 244 -26.08 -1.77 -11.85
C VAL A 244 -26.98 -0.61 -11.43
N ALA A 245 -26.65 0.08 -10.33
CA ALA A 245 -27.41 1.24 -9.86
C ALA A 245 -27.45 2.38 -10.90
N PHE A 246 -26.34 2.61 -11.62
CA PHE A 246 -26.28 3.59 -12.71
C PHE A 246 -27.08 3.16 -13.95
N LEU A 247 -27.10 1.87 -14.28
CA LEU A 247 -27.73 1.37 -15.53
C LEU A 247 -29.25 1.22 -15.43
N VAL A 248 -29.79 1.04 -14.22
CA VAL A 248 -31.24 0.92 -13.97
C VAL A 248 -32.04 2.12 -14.54
N PRO A 249 -31.74 3.39 -14.20
CA PRO A 249 -32.48 4.54 -14.73
C PRO A 249 -32.29 4.73 -16.24
N VAL A 250 -31.11 4.41 -16.78
CA VAL A 250 -30.81 4.54 -18.22
C VAL A 250 -31.70 3.62 -19.05
N ASN A 251 -31.89 2.37 -18.63
CA ASN A 251 -32.75 1.43 -19.35
C ASN A 251 -34.23 1.84 -19.36
N VAL A 252 -34.74 2.41 -18.26
CA VAL A 252 -36.13 2.91 -18.21
C VAL A 252 -36.33 4.05 -19.22
N ILE A 253 -35.34 4.94 -19.38
CA ILE A 253 -35.40 6.03 -20.35
C ILE A 253 -35.35 5.49 -21.78
N ILE A 254 -34.48 4.52 -22.09
CA ILE A 254 -34.42 3.90 -23.42
C ILE A 254 -35.74 3.19 -23.75
N PHE A 255 -36.31 2.46 -22.79
CA PHE A 255 -37.60 1.79 -22.96
C PHE A 255 -38.74 2.81 -23.16
N ALA A 256 -38.76 3.90 -22.40
CA ALA A 256 -39.75 4.98 -22.55
C ALA A 256 -39.62 5.72 -23.88
N VAL A 257 -38.39 5.99 -24.35
CA VAL A 257 -38.14 6.64 -25.64
C VAL A 257 -38.54 5.73 -26.79
N LEU A 258 -38.22 4.44 -26.74
CA LEU A 258 -38.65 3.46 -27.74
C LEU A 258 -40.17 3.33 -27.81
N ILE A 259 -40.86 3.23 -26.66
CA ILE A 259 -42.32 3.20 -26.59
C ILE A 259 -42.93 4.47 -27.17
N LYS A 260 -42.42 5.65 -26.79
CA LYS A 260 -42.91 6.93 -27.32
C LYS A 260 -42.68 7.05 -28.83
N TYR A 261 -41.54 6.60 -29.34
CA TYR A 261 -41.22 6.61 -30.76
C TYR A 261 -42.13 5.67 -31.55
N HIS A 262 -42.42 4.48 -30.99
CA HIS A 262 -43.34 3.53 -31.60
C HIS A 262 -44.80 4.01 -31.61
N LEU A 263 -45.26 4.64 -30.53
CA LEU A 263 -46.61 5.23 -30.46
C LEU A 263 -46.77 6.41 -31.42
N SER A 264 -45.76 7.30 -31.49
CA SER A 264 -45.74 8.43 -32.42
C SER A 264 -45.84 7.97 -33.88
N ARG A 265 -45.07 6.93 -34.24
CA ARG A 265 -45.09 6.33 -35.59
C ARG A 265 -46.41 5.62 -35.92
N TRP A 266 -47.14 5.15 -34.92
CA TRP A 266 -48.44 4.51 -35.11
C TRP A 266 -49.61 5.50 -35.24
N MET A 267 -49.40 6.76 -34.83
CA MET A 267 -50.45 7.78 -34.75
C MET A 267 -50.32 8.87 -35.83
N SER A 268 -49.31 8.78 -36.71
CA SER A 268 -49.12 9.60 -37.91
C SER A 268 -49.35 8.78 -39.18
#